data_AF-A0A4V5TP96-F1
#
_entry.id   AF-A0A4V5TP96-F1
#
_cell.length_a   1.000
_cell.length_b   1.000
_cell.length_c   1.000
_cell.angle_alpha   90.00
_cell.angle_beta   90.00
_cell.angle_gamma   90.00
#
_symmetry.space_group_name_H-M   'P 1'
#
loop_
_entity.id
_entity.type
_entity.pdbx_description
1 polymer ?
#
loop_
_entity_poly.entity_id
_entity_poly.type
_entity_poly.pdbx_seq_one_letter_code
_entity_poly.pdbx_strand_id
1 'polypeptide(L)'
;MTLENTKNLKKQVAPYEKSTIKKSVWQLINTIVPFIILWYLAYKSLSVSYWLSLVPSLLAAGFMTRIFIIFHDCTHYSFFKSRRANRIVGTCMGVLTLFPFDQWGHEHS
;
A
#
# COMPACT_ATOMS: atom_id res chain seq x y z
N MET A 1 19.55 13.21 23.49
CA MET A 1 18.09 13.48 23.58
C MET A 1 17.67 13.20 25.02
N THR A 2 17.03 14.13 25.73
CA THR A 2 16.61 13.92 27.13
C THR A 2 15.30 13.13 27.19
N LEU A 3 15.06 12.44 28.31
CA LEU A 3 13.82 11.67 28.53
C LEU A 3 12.56 12.56 28.45
N GLU A 4 12.64 13.79 28.97
CA GLU A 4 11.55 14.78 28.91
C GLU A 4 11.27 15.25 27.47
N ASN A 5 12.31 15.44 26.64
CA ASN A 5 12.11 15.77 25.22
C ASN A 5 11.41 14.62 24.48
N THR A 6 11.74 13.37 24.82
CA THR A 6 11.11 12.18 24.21
C THR A 6 9.63 12.06 24.58
N LYS A 7 9.27 12.31 25.85
CA LYS A 7 7.87 12.31 26.31
C LYS A 7 7.04 13.41 25.61
N ASN A 8 7.59 14.61 25.49
CA ASN A 8 6.91 15.71 24.81
C ASN A 8 6.66 15.42 23.33
N LEU A 9 7.65 14.85 22.62
CA LEU A 9 7.47 14.44 21.23
C LEU A 9 6.39 13.37 21.09
N LYS A 10 6.39 12.32 21.94
CA LYS A 10 5.33 11.29 21.93
C LYS A 10 3.93 11.90 22.13
N LYS A 11 3.79 12.85 23.05
CA LYS A 11 2.52 13.54 23.29
C LYS A 11 2.04 14.34 22.07
N GLN A 12 2.96 14.96 21.33
CA GLN A 12 2.65 15.73 20.12
C GLN A 12 2.23 14.84 18.94
N VAL A 13 2.80 13.64 18.80
CA VAL A 13 2.49 12.73 17.68
C VAL A 13 1.30 11.81 17.93
N ALA A 14 0.92 11.58 19.20
CA ALA A 14 -0.18 10.71 19.60
C ALA A 14 -1.51 10.88 18.82
N PRO A 15 -1.95 12.10 18.41
CA PRO A 15 -3.17 12.26 17.61
C PRO A 15 -3.07 11.65 16.20
N TYR A 16 -1.86 11.52 15.67
CA TYR A 16 -1.59 11.05 14.30
C TYR A 16 -1.26 9.55 14.22
N GLU A 17 -1.04 8.89 15.36
CA GLU A 17 -0.69 7.46 15.42
C GLU A 17 -1.88 6.53 15.11
N LYS A 18 -3.12 7.01 15.23
CA LYS A 18 -4.31 6.15 15.12
C LYS A 18 -4.76 5.99 13.68
N SER A 19 -4.84 4.74 13.23
CA SER A 19 -5.45 4.39 11.94
C SER A 19 -6.94 4.73 11.91
N THR A 20 -7.42 5.13 10.73
CA THR A 20 -8.81 5.52 10.50
C THR A 20 -9.37 4.73 9.34
N ILE A 21 -10.39 3.88 9.61
CA ILE A 21 -10.95 2.95 8.62
C ILE A 21 -11.36 3.67 7.33
N LYS A 22 -11.99 4.85 7.44
CA LYS A 22 -12.38 5.66 6.28
C LYS A 22 -11.20 6.01 5.38
N LYS A 23 -10.04 6.41 5.95
CA LYS A 23 -8.85 6.73 5.16
C LYS A 23 -8.24 5.47 4.57
N SER A 24 -8.15 4.38 5.34
CA SER A 24 -7.59 3.10 4.85
C SER A 24 -8.38 2.55 3.65
N VAL A 25 -9.71 2.56 3.74
CA VAL A 25 -10.59 2.13 2.64
C VAL A 25 -10.46 3.06 1.43
N TRP A 26 -10.44 4.38 1.65
CA TRP A 26 -10.25 5.33 0.56
C TRP A 26 -8.91 5.14 -0.15
N GLN A 27 -7.83 4.89 0.59
CA GLN A 27 -6.52 4.62 0.02
C GLN A 27 -6.48 3.34 -0.80
N LEU A 28 -7.18 2.27 -0.37
CA LEU A 28 -7.32 1.05 -1.17
C LEU A 28 -8.04 1.34 -2.48
N ILE A 29 -9.20 2.01 -2.43
CA ILE A 29 -10.00 2.32 -3.62
C ILE A 29 -9.21 3.19 -4.60
N ASN A 30 -8.63 4.29 -4.10
CA ASN A 30 -7.90 5.25 -4.94
C ASN A 30 -6.51 4.75 -5.39
N THR A 31 -6.13 3.52 -5.04
CA THR A 31 -4.89 2.88 -5.47
C THR A 31 -5.17 1.69 -6.40
N ILE A 32 -6.01 0.76 -5.96
CA ILE A 32 -6.30 -0.48 -6.70
C ILE A 32 -7.13 -0.19 -7.94
N VAL A 33 -8.18 0.66 -7.85
CA VAL A 33 -9.06 0.92 -9.00
C VAL A 33 -8.28 1.56 -10.16
N PRO A 34 -7.49 2.64 -9.97
CA PRO A 34 -6.66 3.18 -11.03
C PRO A 34 -5.63 2.18 -11.56
N PHE A 35 -5.01 1.37 -10.70
CA PHE A 35 -4.06 0.34 -11.13
C PHE A 35 -4.70 -0.66 -12.10
N ILE A 36 -5.87 -1.20 -11.77
CA ILE A 36 -6.57 -2.18 -12.64
C ILE A 36 -7.00 -1.52 -13.97
N ILE A 37 -7.47 -0.28 -13.93
CA ILE A 37 -7.82 0.48 -15.14
C ILE A 37 -6.58 0.66 -16.03
N LEU A 38 -5.46 1.12 -15.46
CA LEU A 38 -4.21 1.33 -16.20
C LEU A 38 -3.66 0.01 -16.76
N TRP A 39 -3.74 -1.08 -16.00
CA TRP A 39 -3.33 -2.40 -16.48
C TRP A 39 -4.18 -2.87 -17.66
N TYR A 40 -5.50 -2.71 -17.59
CA TYR A 40 -6.39 -3.01 -18.70
C TYR A 40 -6.07 -2.14 -19.93
N LEU A 41 -5.84 -0.84 -19.74
CA LEU A 41 -5.46 0.06 -20.83
C LEU A 41 -4.10 -0.30 -21.45
N ALA A 42 -3.12 -0.71 -20.64
CA ALA A 42 -1.83 -1.21 -21.10
C ALA A 42 -2.00 -2.47 -21.99
N TYR A 43 -2.84 -3.41 -21.57
CA TYR A 43 -3.15 -4.59 -22.37
C TYR A 43 -3.86 -4.21 -23.68
N LYS A 44 -4.88 -3.34 -23.63
CA LYS A 44 -5.62 -2.90 -24.82
C LYS A 44 -4.75 -2.11 -25.80
N SER A 45 -3.76 -1.36 -25.33
CA SER A 45 -2.88 -0.58 -26.19
C SER A 45 -1.92 -1.44 -27.02
N LEU A 46 -1.67 -2.70 -26.62
CA LEU A 46 -0.88 -3.65 -27.41
C LEU A 46 -1.49 -3.92 -28.80
N SER A 47 -2.82 -3.83 -28.95
CA SER A 47 -3.45 -3.99 -30.27
C SER A 47 -3.23 -2.79 -31.20
N VAL A 48 -2.69 -1.68 -30.67
CA VAL A 48 -2.40 -0.46 -31.43
C VAL A 48 -0.89 -0.29 -31.60
N SER A 49 -0.13 -0.32 -30.50
CA SER A 49 1.34 -0.21 -30.52
C SER A 49 1.94 -0.61 -29.17
N TYR A 50 3.06 -1.34 -29.21
CA TYR A 50 3.86 -1.62 -28.03
C TYR A 50 4.35 -0.34 -27.33
N TRP A 51 4.74 0.69 -28.08
CA TRP A 51 5.19 1.97 -27.49
C TRP A 51 4.07 2.68 -26.74
N LEU A 52 2.83 2.58 -27.22
CA LEU A 52 1.67 3.16 -26.54
C LEU A 52 1.42 2.48 -25.18
N SER A 53 1.65 1.17 -25.08
CA SER A 53 1.47 0.44 -23.81
C SER A 53 2.45 0.86 -22.71
N LEU A 54 3.56 1.50 -23.05
CA LEU A 54 4.53 1.96 -22.05
C LEU A 54 3.97 3.09 -21.18
N VAL A 55 3.17 3.99 -21.74
CA VAL A 55 2.58 5.13 -21.00
C VAL A 55 1.70 4.67 -19.84
N PRO A 56 0.63 3.87 -20.04
CA PRO A 56 -0.17 3.36 -18.93
C PRO A 56 0.63 2.43 -18.02
N SER A 57 1.61 1.68 -18.54
CA SER A 57 2.47 0.80 -17.73
C SER A 57 3.33 1.59 -16.74
N LEU A 58 3.90 2.71 -17.16
CA LEU A 58 4.71 3.57 -16.29
C LEU A 58 3.85 4.17 -15.16
N LEU A 59 2.64 4.61 -15.48
CA LEU A 59 1.68 5.08 -14.47
C LEU A 59 1.25 3.95 -13.53
N ALA A 60 0.98 2.75 -14.08
CA ALA A 60 0.63 1.57 -13.30
C ALA A 60 1.76 1.17 -12.33
N ALA A 61 3.03 1.30 -12.73
CA ALA A 61 4.17 1.05 -11.86
C ALA A 61 4.17 1.99 -10.64
N GLY A 62 3.81 3.26 -10.81
CA GLY A 62 3.64 4.18 -9.68
C GLY A 62 2.53 3.74 -8.70
N PHE A 63 1.42 3.22 -9.22
CA PHE A 63 0.38 2.64 -8.37
C PHE A 63 0.80 1.32 -7.75
N MET A 64 1.60 0.49 -8.43
CA MET A 64 2.16 -0.74 -7.87
C MET A 64 3.05 -0.43 -6.66
N THR A 65 3.86 0.63 -6.71
CA THR A 65 4.61 1.11 -5.55
C THR A 65 3.68 1.49 -4.39
N ARG A 66 2.54 2.14 -4.67
CA ARG A 66 1.54 2.44 -3.63
C ARG A 66 0.87 1.19 -3.06
N ILE A 67 0.62 0.17 -3.88
CA ILE A 67 0.13 -1.14 -3.41
C ILE A 67 1.15 -1.76 -2.46
N PHE A 68 2.45 -1.69 -2.79
CA PHE A 68 3.52 -2.17 -1.92
C PHE A 68 3.60 -1.41 -0.59
N ILE A 69 3.41 -0.09 -0.59
CA ILE A 69 3.35 0.70 0.65
C ILE A 69 2.18 0.23 1.54
N ILE A 70 0.99 0.01 0.95
CA ILE A 70 -0.17 -0.51 1.70
C ILE A 70 0.10 -1.92 2.24
N PHE A 71 0.73 -2.79 1.44
CA PHE A 71 1.16 -4.12 1.85
C PHE A 71 2.10 -4.06 3.06
N HIS A 72 3.15 -3.24 2.99
CA HIS A 72 4.10 -2.99 4.06
C HIS A 72 3.42 -2.50 5.34
N ASP A 73 2.52 -1.52 5.24
CA ASP A 73 1.82 -1.01 6.42
C ASP A 73 0.89 -2.08 7.04
N CYS A 74 0.35 -2.97 6.21
CA CYS A 74 -0.40 -4.13 6.68
C CYS A 74 0.50 -5.15 7.40
N THR A 75 1.74 -5.38 6.98
CA THR A 75 2.68 -6.30 7.68
C THR A 75 3.04 -5.80 9.07
N HIS A 76 3.08 -4.47 9.26
CA HIS A 76 3.23 -3.84 10.58
C HIS A 76 1.92 -3.71 11.37
N TYR A 77 0.79 -4.18 10.82
CA TYR A 77 -0.54 -4.06 11.40
C TYR A 77 -0.98 -2.60 11.70
N SER A 78 -0.41 -1.62 10.99
CA SER A 78 -0.67 -0.19 11.22
C SER A 78 -1.75 0.37 10.29
N PHE A 79 -1.98 -0.26 9.12
CA PHE A 79 -2.89 0.26 8.10
C PHE A 79 -4.38 0.26 8.53
N PHE A 80 -4.84 -0.81 9.17
CA PHE A 80 -6.17 -0.91 9.81
C PHE A 80 -6.07 -1.05 11.33
N LYS A 81 -7.15 -0.70 12.03
CA LYS A 81 -7.27 -1.01 13.48
C LYS A 81 -7.38 -2.52 13.76
N SER A 82 -7.93 -3.28 12.82
CA SER A 82 -8.12 -4.74 12.97
C SER A 82 -6.93 -5.50 12.41
N ARG A 83 -6.27 -6.31 13.24
CA ARG A 83 -5.18 -7.20 12.80
C ARG A 83 -5.63 -8.18 11.71
N ARG A 84 -6.86 -8.70 11.82
CA ARG A 84 -7.43 -9.60 10.81
C ARG A 84 -7.59 -8.90 9.45
N ALA A 85 -8.06 -7.64 9.46
CA ALA A 85 -8.19 -6.87 8.23
C ALA A 85 -6.83 -6.60 7.57
N ASN A 86 -5.82 -6.21 8.36
CA ASN A 86 -4.44 -6.05 7.87
C ASN A 86 -3.91 -7.34 7.24
N ARG A 87 -4.09 -8.49 7.89
CA ARG A 87 -3.60 -9.76 7.35
C ARG A 87 -4.28 -10.13 6.03
N ILE A 88 -5.60 -9.99 5.94
CA ILE A 88 -6.34 -10.30 4.70
C ILE A 88 -5.90 -9.36 3.56
N VAL A 89 -5.96 -8.05 3.79
CA VAL A 89 -5.62 -7.04 2.78
C VAL A 89 -4.15 -7.16 2.40
N GLY A 90 -3.26 -7.24 3.38
CA GLY A 90 -1.83 -7.43 3.17
C GLY A 90 -1.53 -8.69 2.37
N THR A 91 -2.15 -9.83 2.67
CA THR A 91 -1.96 -11.04 1.86
C THR A 91 -2.40 -10.83 0.41
N CYS A 92 -3.57 -10.21 0.18
CA CYS A 92 -4.03 -9.89 -1.17
C CYS A 92 -3.08 -8.94 -1.92
N MET A 93 -2.58 -7.89 -1.25
CA MET A 93 -1.62 -6.97 -1.86
C MET A 93 -0.27 -7.63 -2.10
N GLY A 94 0.16 -8.53 -1.21
CA GLY A 94 1.37 -9.34 -1.34
C GLY A 94 1.35 -10.25 -2.57
N VAL A 95 0.18 -10.82 -2.91
CA VAL A 95 0.00 -11.55 -4.18
C VAL A 95 0.22 -10.64 -5.38
N LEU A 96 -0.29 -9.40 -5.34
CA LEU A 96 -0.10 -8.44 -6.45
C LEU A 96 1.35 -7.95 -6.56
N THR A 97 2.04 -7.78 -5.43
CA THR A 97 3.42 -7.29 -5.39
C THR A 97 4.46 -8.40 -5.45
N LEU A 98 4.04 -9.67 -5.45
CA LEU A 98 4.88 -10.86 -5.45
C LEU A 98 5.72 -11.03 -4.16
N PHE A 99 5.18 -10.60 -3.01
CA PHE A 99 5.79 -10.77 -1.70
C PHE A 99 4.90 -11.59 -0.75
N PRO A 100 5.38 -12.72 -0.19
CA PRO A 100 4.64 -13.48 0.80
C PRO A 100 4.53 -12.70 2.12
N PHE A 101 3.30 -12.47 2.59
CA PHE A 101 3.00 -11.60 3.73
C PHE A 101 3.75 -11.97 5.01
N ASP A 102 3.70 -13.24 5.44
CA ASP A 102 4.27 -13.67 6.71
C ASP A 102 5.81 -13.68 6.68
N GLN A 103 6.42 -14.15 5.59
CA GLN A 103 7.87 -14.16 5.43
C GLN A 103 8.43 -12.74 5.33
N TRP A 104 7.86 -11.91 4.46
CA TRP A 104 8.31 -10.51 4.31
C TRP A 104 8.12 -9.74 5.61
N GLY A 105 6.97 -9.89 6.26
CA GLY A 105 6.71 -9.26 7.56
C GLY A 105 7.72 -9.68 8.62
N HIS A 106 8.15 -10.95 8.64
CA HIS A 106 9.18 -11.43 9.57
C HIS A 106 10.56 -10.84 9.29
N GLU A 107 10.99 -10.82 8.02
CA GLU A 107 12.29 -10.29 7.61
C GLU A 107 12.38 -8.76 7.74
N HIS A 108 11.24 -8.06 7.72
CA HIS A 108 11.13 -6.61 7.71
C HIS A 108 10.67 -5.99 9.05
N SER A 109 10.64 -6.76 10.14
CA SER A 109 10.21 -6.30 11.47
C SER A 109 11.35 -5.84 12.38
#